data_AF-A0A924B403-F1
#
_entry.id   AF-A0A924B403-F1
#
_cell.length_a   1.000
_cell.length_b   1.000
_cell.length_c   1.000
_cell.angle_alpha   90.00
_cell.angle_beta   90.00
_cell.angle_gamma   90.00
#
_symmetry.space_group_name_H-M   'P 1'
#
loop_
_entity.id
_entity.type
_entity.pdbx_description
1 polymer ?
#
loop_
_entity_poly.entity_id
_entity_poly.type
_entity_poly.pdbx_seq_one_letter_code
_entity_poly.pdbx_strand_id
1 'polypeptide(L)'
;MRDTLALAALASGTIAHLAALDDAGELPAPVASELIDENAWRASRYGTDATFIDLPGAQLVSAAEAIGRLIEQARLASDAQNLALDAGLDRAQQMLEAGSSGLWQRDLYEAAGNDLRTAYRGVIDATMSSADEPAFI
;
A
#
# COMPACT_ATOMS: atom_id res chain seq x y z
N MET A 1 -7.50 2.46 12.92
CA MET A 1 -7.33 3.88 12.55
C MET A 1 -5.95 4.17 11.93
N ARG A 2 -4.87 3.60 12.47
CA ARG A 2 -3.48 3.75 11.97
C ARG A 2 -3.32 3.42 10.47
N ASP A 3 -3.91 2.32 10.00
CA ASP A 3 -3.82 1.90 8.58
C ASP A 3 -4.55 2.87 7.64
N THR A 4 -5.67 3.43 8.08
CA THR A 4 -6.38 4.47 7.32
C THR A 4 -5.55 5.74 7.20
N LEU A 5 -4.88 6.15 8.29
CA LEU A 5 -3.96 7.29 8.26
C LEU A 5 -2.75 7.03 7.36
N ALA A 6 -2.25 5.79 7.33
CA ALA A 6 -1.18 5.40 6.43
C ALA A 6 -1.56 5.55 4.96
N LEU A 7 -2.75 5.08 4.59
CA LEU A 7 -3.28 5.25 3.23
C LEU A 7 -3.49 6.72 2.87
N ALA A 8 -3.99 7.53 3.82
CA ALA A 8 -4.15 8.97 3.63
C ALA A 8 -2.80 9.69 3.46
N ALA A 9 -1.79 9.32 4.25
CA ALA A 9 -0.44 9.86 4.13
C ALA A 9 0.21 9.50 2.80
N LEU A 10 0.11 8.23 2.38
CA LEU A 10 0.63 7.80 1.08
C LEU A 10 -0.04 8.54 -0.07
N ALA A 11 -1.39 8.62 -0.08
CA ALA A 11 -2.12 9.36 -1.10
C ALA A 11 -1.71 10.85 -1.13
N SER A 12 -1.59 11.49 0.03
CA SER A 12 -1.20 12.90 0.15
C SER A 12 0.22 13.13 -0.34
N GLY A 13 1.18 12.28 0.04
CA GLY A 13 2.56 12.37 -0.43
C GLY A 13 2.71 12.08 -1.92
N THR A 14 1.95 11.14 -2.47
CA THR A 14 1.90 10.90 -3.93
C THR A 14 1.36 12.11 -4.68
N ILE A 15 0.27 12.74 -4.20
CA ILE A 15 -0.25 13.97 -4.79
C ILE A 15 0.79 15.08 -4.73
N ALA A 16 1.45 15.24 -3.59
CA ALA A 16 2.50 16.23 -3.39
C ALA A 16 3.69 16.01 -4.34
N HIS A 17 4.08 14.76 -4.57
CA HIS A 17 5.12 14.38 -5.54
C HIS A 17 4.70 14.71 -6.98
N LEU A 18 3.49 14.34 -7.38
CA LEU A 18 2.97 14.60 -8.73
C LEU A 18 2.77 16.10 -8.99
N ALA A 19 2.33 16.87 -8.00
CA ALA A 19 2.21 18.33 -8.11
C ALA A 19 3.59 18.98 -8.35
N ALA A 20 4.63 18.53 -7.64
CA ALA A 20 5.98 19.02 -7.86
C ALA A 20 6.52 18.70 -9.27
N LEU A 21 6.19 17.52 -9.81
CA LEU A 21 6.53 17.16 -11.20
C LEU A 21 5.75 18.02 -12.21
N ASP A 22 4.48 18.32 -11.94
CA ASP A 22 3.67 19.20 -12.81
C ASP A 22 4.23 20.63 -12.84
N ASP A 23 4.56 21.20 -11.67
CA ASP A 23 5.19 22.51 -11.55
C ASP A 23 6.53 22.60 -12.31
N ALA A 24 7.28 21.49 -12.36
CA ALA A 24 8.53 21.38 -13.11
C ALA A 24 8.33 21.08 -14.62
N GLY A 25 7.12 20.75 -15.07
CA GLY A 25 6.85 20.29 -16.43
C GLY A 25 7.43 18.89 -16.73
N GLU A 26 7.60 18.07 -15.69
CA GLU A 26 8.26 16.76 -15.72
C GLU A 26 7.27 15.58 -15.54
N LEU A 27 5.96 15.83 -15.66
CA LEU A 27 4.98 14.75 -15.61
C LEU A 27 5.27 13.68 -16.68
N PRO A 28 5.17 12.39 -16.32
CA PRO A 28 5.36 11.32 -17.27
C PRO A 28 4.29 11.37 -18.37
N ALA A 29 4.66 10.91 -19.57
CA ALA A 29 3.71 10.80 -20.66
C ALA A 29 2.57 9.83 -20.32
N PRO A 30 1.34 10.07 -20.82
CA PRO A 30 0.23 9.13 -20.65
C PRO A 30 0.59 7.74 -21.16
N VAL A 31 0.19 6.73 -20.40
CA VAL A 31 0.34 5.31 -20.75
C VAL A 31 -1.00 4.73 -21.21
N ALA A 32 -0.94 3.59 -21.90
CA ALA A 32 -2.14 2.84 -22.28
C ALA A 32 -2.91 2.37 -21.03
N SER A 33 -4.21 2.63 -20.98
CA SER A 33 -5.08 2.29 -19.83
C SER A 33 -5.09 0.79 -19.55
N GLU A 34 -4.92 -0.04 -20.57
CA GLU A 34 -4.88 -1.49 -20.47
C GLU A 34 -3.73 -1.99 -19.58
N LEU A 35 -2.61 -1.25 -19.52
CA LEU A 35 -1.48 -1.58 -18.64
C LEU A 35 -1.80 -1.26 -17.18
N ILE A 36 -2.58 -0.21 -16.94
CA ILE A 36 -3.06 0.16 -15.60
C ILE A 36 -4.08 -0.88 -15.13
N ASP A 37 -5.01 -1.26 -16.00
CA ASP A 37 -6.05 -2.27 -15.71
C ASP A 37 -5.43 -3.65 -15.41
N GLU A 38 -4.39 -4.04 -16.16
CA GLU A 38 -3.63 -5.26 -15.89
C GLU A 38 -2.97 -5.22 -14.50
N ASN A 39 -2.32 -4.11 -14.13
CA ASN A 39 -1.75 -3.95 -12.79
C ASN A 39 -2.83 -4.00 -11.69
N ALA A 40 -3.99 -3.37 -11.91
CA ALA A 40 -5.10 -3.39 -10.98
C ALA A 40 -5.67 -4.81 -10.79
N TRP A 41 -5.80 -5.58 -11.87
CA TRP A 41 -6.20 -6.98 -11.80
C TRP A 41 -5.19 -7.83 -11.01
N ARG A 42 -3.89 -7.67 -11.28
CA ARG A 42 -2.84 -8.40 -10.57
C ARG A 42 -2.81 -8.08 -9.08
N ALA A 43 -2.95 -6.79 -8.72
CA ALA A 43 -3.05 -6.36 -7.33
C ALA A 43 -4.27 -6.99 -6.64
N SER A 44 -5.42 -7.01 -7.30
CA SER A 44 -6.64 -7.61 -6.75
C SER A 44 -6.50 -9.12 -6.55
N ARG A 45 -5.73 -9.81 -7.40
CA ARG A 45 -5.61 -11.27 -7.39
C ARG A 45 -4.50 -11.78 -6.46
N TYR A 46 -3.38 -11.07 -6.37
CA TYR A 46 -2.17 -11.51 -5.68
C TYR A 46 -1.74 -10.57 -4.54
N GLY A 47 -2.41 -9.44 -4.36
CA GLY A 47 -2.09 -8.48 -3.31
C GLY A 47 -0.65 -7.95 -3.43
N THR A 48 0.05 -7.93 -2.31
CA THR A 48 1.45 -7.47 -2.20
C THR A 48 2.45 -8.41 -2.87
N ASP A 49 2.06 -9.66 -3.17
CA ASP A 49 2.89 -10.64 -3.88
C ASP A 49 2.75 -10.53 -5.41
N ALA A 50 2.01 -9.54 -5.91
CA ALA A 50 1.84 -9.33 -7.34
C ALA A 50 3.16 -8.94 -8.03
N THR A 51 3.21 -9.18 -9.34
CA THR A 51 4.21 -8.58 -10.23
C THR A 51 3.53 -7.50 -11.06
N PHE A 52 4.05 -6.27 -11.04
CA PHE A 52 3.53 -5.16 -11.82
C PHE A 52 4.33 -4.92 -13.09
N ILE A 53 3.66 -4.32 -14.05
CA ILE A 53 4.26 -3.67 -15.21
C ILE A 53 4.74 -2.29 -14.74
N ASP A 54 6.05 -2.08 -14.78
CA ASP A 54 6.73 -0.82 -14.50
C ASP A 54 6.60 0.11 -15.69
N LEU A 55 6.08 1.31 -15.45
CA LEU A 55 5.68 2.24 -16.48
C LEU A 55 6.64 3.44 -16.51
N PRO A 56 7.00 3.97 -17.70
CA PRO A 56 6.53 3.59 -19.03
C PRO A 56 7.36 2.47 -19.69
N GLY A 57 8.41 1.96 -19.05
CA GLY A 57 9.37 1.02 -19.65
C GLY A 57 8.88 -0.40 -19.92
N ALA A 58 7.66 -0.73 -19.49
CA ALA A 58 7.00 -2.03 -19.61
C ALA A 58 7.84 -3.22 -19.09
N GLN A 59 8.68 -2.97 -18.08
CA GLN A 59 9.43 -4.02 -17.40
C GLN A 59 8.59 -4.64 -16.29
N LEU A 60 8.87 -5.87 -15.88
CA LEU A 60 8.20 -6.47 -14.73
C LEU A 60 8.97 -6.18 -13.45
N VAL A 61 8.27 -5.71 -12.43
CA VAL A 61 8.79 -5.45 -11.07
C VAL A 61 7.88 -6.08 -10.03
N SER A 62 8.42 -6.38 -8.85
CA SER A 62 7.55 -6.81 -7.75
C SER A 62 6.65 -5.66 -7.28
N ALA A 63 5.43 -5.96 -6.84
CA ALA A 63 4.56 -4.94 -6.24
C ALA A 63 5.21 -4.29 -5.02
N ALA A 64 5.95 -5.06 -4.22
CA ALA A 64 6.70 -4.53 -3.09
C ALA A 64 7.77 -3.51 -3.50
N GLU A 65 8.53 -3.78 -4.56
CA GLU A 65 9.49 -2.82 -5.09
C GLU A 65 8.80 -1.56 -5.61
N ALA A 66 7.74 -1.71 -6.41
CA ALA A 66 7.00 -0.57 -6.96
C ALA A 66 6.39 0.32 -5.88
N ILE A 67 5.74 -0.29 -4.87
CA ILE A 67 5.12 0.43 -3.75
C ILE A 67 6.20 1.06 -2.86
N GLY A 68 7.32 0.37 -2.62
CA GLY A 68 8.44 0.93 -1.86
C GLY A 68 9.02 2.19 -2.51
N ARG A 69 9.18 2.20 -3.84
CA ARG A 69 9.59 3.40 -4.59
C ARG A 69 8.57 4.53 -4.44
N LEU A 70 7.27 4.22 -4.48
CA LEU A 70 6.21 5.21 -4.28
C LEU A 70 6.20 5.81 -2.87
N ILE A 71 6.41 4.99 -1.83
CA ILE A 71 6.53 5.44 -0.44
C ILE A 71 7.72 6.39 -0.29
N GLU A 72 8.87 6.06 -0.89
CA GLU A 72 10.06 6.92 -0.84
C GLU A 72 9.82 8.26 -1.56
N GLN A 73 9.22 8.24 -2.74
CA GLN A 73 8.84 9.46 -3.47
C GLN A 73 7.88 10.34 -2.65
N ALA A 74 6.89 9.71 -2.00
CA ALA A 74 5.95 10.39 -1.11
C ALA A 74 6.65 11.02 0.11
N ARG A 75 7.68 10.35 0.66
CA ARG A 75 8.48 10.88 1.77
C ARG A 75 9.29 12.10 1.34
N LEU A 76 10.02 12.00 0.24
CA LEU A 76 10.80 13.12 -0.30
C LEU A 76 9.92 14.34 -0.58
N ALA A 77 8.71 14.11 -1.13
CA ALA A 77 7.76 15.18 -1.36
C ALA A 77 7.20 15.77 -0.05
N SER A 78 6.93 14.94 0.96
CA SER A 78 6.52 15.38 2.30
C SER A 78 7.58 16.28 2.93
N ASP A 79 8.86 15.89 2.87
CA ASP A 79 9.98 16.64 3.45
C ASP A 79 10.18 17.99 2.74
N ALA A 80 10.16 17.98 1.40
CA ALA A 80 10.32 19.20 0.61
C ALA A 80 9.20 20.23 0.88
N GLN A 81 8.00 19.76 1.24
CA GLN A 81 6.81 20.59 1.43
C GLN A 81 6.38 20.74 2.90
N ASN A 82 7.14 20.18 3.84
CA ASN A 82 6.85 20.18 5.28
C ASN A 82 5.44 19.65 5.64
N LEU A 83 5.03 18.52 5.05
CA LEU A 83 3.68 17.95 5.23
C LEU A 83 3.52 17.06 6.48
N ALA A 84 4.60 16.75 7.19
CA ALA A 84 4.61 15.94 8.41
C ALA A 84 3.88 14.58 8.26
N LEU A 85 4.13 13.87 7.16
CA LEU A 85 3.47 12.60 6.83
C LEU A 85 4.22 11.36 7.36
N ASP A 86 5.35 11.53 8.04
CA ASP A 86 6.30 10.48 8.41
C ASP A 86 5.64 9.28 9.09
N ALA A 87 4.87 9.51 10.15
CA ALA A 87 4.22 8.43 10.91
C ALA A 87 3.28 7.58 10.04
N GLY A 88 2.59 8.21 9.08
CA GLY A 88 1.72 7.51 8.15
C GLY A 88 2.51 6.73 7.10
N LEU A 89 3.60 7.29 6.59
CA LEU A 89 4.48 6.63 5.61
C LEU A 89 5.26 5.46 6.23
N ASP A 90 5.72 5.61 7.47
CA ASP A 90 6.32 4.52 8.25
C ASP A 90 5.32 3.38 8.45
N ARG A 91 4.06 3.71 8.74
CA ARG A 91 3.01 2.68 8.82
C ARG A 91 2.76 2.02 7.47
N ALA A 92 2.74 2.76 6.37
CA ALA A 92 2.55 2.20 5.03
C ALA A 92 3.67 1.21 4.68
N GLN A 93 4.92 1.52 5.05
CA GLN A 93 6.06 0.61 4.91
C GLN A 93 5.87 -0.68 5.73
N GLN A 94 5.45 -0.57 6.99
CA GLN A 94 5.15 -1.73 7.83
C GLN A 94 4.00 -2.58 7.26
N MET A 95 2.98 -1.95 6.69
CA MET A 95 1.87 -2.66 6.05
C MET A 95 2.35 -3.45 4.83
N LEU A 96 3.27 -2.87 4.05
CA LEU A 96 3.87 -3.57 2.92
C LEU A 96 4.69 -4.80 3.36
N GLU A 97 5.47 -4.66 4.43
CA GLU A 97 6.28 -5.75 5.00
C GLU A 97 5.42 -6.85 5.65
N ALA A 98 4.30 -6.50 6.28
CA ALA A 98 3.38 -7.44 6.90
C ALA A 98 2.53 -8.23 5.88
N GLY A 99 2.39 -7.73 4.64
CA GLY A 99 1.58 -8.33 3.60
C GLY A 99 0.08 -8.04 3.75
N SER A 100 -0.71 -8.58 2.81
CA SER A 100 -2.16 -8.27 2.75
C SER A 100 -2.98 -9.02 3.79
N SER A 101 -4.04 -8.37 4.29
CA SER A 101 -5.03 -9.01 5.17
C SER A 101 -5.68 -10.24 4.54
N GLY A 102 -5.80 -10.30 3.21
CA GLY A 102 -6.33 -11.46 2.50
C GLY A 102 -5.43 -12.69 2.60
N LEU A 103 -4.11 -12.51 2.54
CA LEU A 103 -3.14 -13.59 2.76
C LEU A 103 -3.20 -14.06 4.21
N TRP A 104 -3.17 -13.13 5.15
CA TRP A 104 -3.26 -13.44 6.58
C TRP A 104 -4.55 -14.21 6.95
N GLN A 105 -5.70 -13.82 6.38
CA GLN A 105 -6.97 -14.53 6.61
C GLN A 105 -6.98 -15.94 6.02
N ARG A 106 -6.26 -16.17 4.92
CA ARG A 106 -6.09 -17.51 4.34
C ARG A 106 -5.22 -18.39 5.23
N ASP A 107 -4.11 -17.86 5.73
CA ASP A 107 -3.24 -18.58 6.67
C ASP A 107 -3.99 -18.95 7.95
N LEU A 108 -4.82 -18.03 8.46
CA LEU A 108 -5.68 -18.27 9.61
C LEU A 108 -6.72 -19.38 9.34
N TYR A 109 -7.29 -19.40 8.13
CA TYR A 109 -8.24 -20.43 7.71
C TYR A 109 -7.59 -21.81 7.59
N GLU A 110 -6.38 -21.88 7.02
CA GLU A 110 -5.60 -23.10 6.92
C GLU A 110 -5.20 -23.62 8.31
N ALA A 111 -4.71 -22.72 9.18
CA ALA A 111 -4.37 -23.03 10.57
C ALA A 111 -5.59 -23.46 11.41
N ALA A 112 -6.78 -22.96 11.09
CA ALA A 112 -8.04 -23.36 11.70
C ALA A 112 -8.57 -24.72 11.17
N GLY A 113 -7.80 -25.45 10.35
CA GLY A 113 -8.21 -26.72 9.79
C GLY A 113 -9.35 -26.58 8.77
N ASN A 114 -9.37 -25.47 8.02
CA ASN A 114 -10.42 -25.11 7.08
C ASN A 114 -11.81 -24.86 7.71
N ASP A 115 -11.86 -24.48 9.00
CA ASP A 115 -13.09 -24.01 9.64
C ASP A 115 -13.24 -22.49 9.52
N LEU A 116 -14.14 -22.06 8.64
CA LEU A 116 -14.42 -20.65 8.39
C LEU A 116 -14.90 -19.91 9.65
N ARG A 117 -15.64 -20.57 10.56
CA ARG A 117 -16.14 -19.91 11.77
C ARG A 117 -15.01 -19.61 12.74
N THR A 118 -14.07 -20.54 12.90
CA THR A 118 -12.89 -20.34 13.74
C THR A 118 -11.96 -19.30 13.14
N ALA A 119 -11.72 -19.33 11.82
CA ALA A 119 -10.97 -18.29 11.13
C ALA A 119 -11.62 -16.90 11.32
N TYR A 120 -12.92 -16.77 11.05
CA TYR A 120 -13.63 -15.51 11.18
C TYR A 120 -13.55 -14.91 12.59
N ARG A 121 -13.63 -15.75 13.63
CA ARG A 121 -13.47 -15.31 15.02
C ARG A 121 -12.06 -14.76 15.29
N GLY A 122 -11.01 -15.39 14.76
CA GLY A 122 -9.66 -14.84 14.86
C GLY A 122 -9.48 -13.50 14.15
N VAL A 123 -10.21 -13.27 13.03
CA VAL A 123 -10.26 -11.94 12.37
C VAL A 123 -10.92 -10.89 13.28
N ILE A 124 -12.03 -11.23 13.94
CA ILE A 124 -12.71 -10.34 14.89
C ILE A 124 -11.76 -10.00 16.04
N ASP A 125 -11.12 -11.00 16.65
CA ASP A 125 -10.23 -10.81 17.80
C ASP A 125 -9.06 -9.88 17.44
N ALA A 126 -8.43 -10.09 16.27
CA ALA A 126 -7.37 -9.22 15.77
C ALA A 126 -7.86 -7.79 15.51
N THR A 127 -9.04 -7.65 14.90
CA THR A 127 -9.65 -6.34 14.61
C THR A 127 -9.93 -5.57 15.91
N MET A 128 -10.52 -6.23 16.91
CA MET A 128 -10.81 -5.65 18.22
C MET A 128 -9.53 -5.23 18.94
N SER A 129 -8.50 -6.08 18.95
CA SER A 129 -7.20 -5.77 19.56
C SER A 129 -6.57 -4.51 18.94
N SER A 130 -6.65 -4.35 17.61
CA SER A 130 -6.11 -3.17 16.91
C SER A 130 -6.88 -1.87 17.17
N ALA A 131 -8.12 -1.94 17.66
CA ALA A 131 -8.91 -0.78 18.02
C ALA A 131 -8.50 -0.21 19.40
N ASP A 132 -7.94 -1.07 20.26
CA ASP A 132 -7.49 -0.72 21.61
C ASP A 132 -6.06 -0.12 21.64
N GLU A 133 -5.31 -0.21 20.53
CA GLU A 133 -4.00 0.45 20.41
C GLU A 133 -4.15 1.98 20.26
N PRO A 134 -3.45 2.79 21.08
CA PRO A 134 -3.53 4.25 20.99
C PRO A 134 -3.07 4.74 19.63
N ALA A 135 -3.80 5.73 19.09
CA ALA A 135 -3.61 6.23 17.73
C ALA A 135 -2.29 6.97 17.49
N PHE A 136 -1.57 7.38 18.55
CA PHE A 136 -0.31 8.10 18.48
C PHE A 136 0.58 7.84 19.71
N ILE A 137 1.84 7.46 19.44
CA ILE A 137 3.06 7.99 20.09
C ILE A 137 3.86 8.63 18.96
#